data_AF-A0A286DR86-F1
#
_entry.id   AF-A0A286DR86-F1
#
_cell.length_a   1.000
_cell.length_b   1.000
_cell.length_c   1.000
_cell.angle_alpha   90.00
_cell.angle_beta   90.00
_cell.angle_gamma   90.00
#
_symmetry.space_group_name_H-M   'P 1'
#
loop_
_entity.id
_entity.type
_entity.pdbx_description
1 polymer ?
#
loop_
_entity_poly.entity_id
_entity_poly.type
_entity_poly.pdbx_seq_one_letter_code
_entity_poly.pdbx_strand_id
1 'polypeptide(L)'
;MQDDIVGECVIQIKRLAGMYQMGDGYQQTKEAINSILLDFNHRLERDVFVRVMVWGTFHASLKNSLIISADPRWIEAIRYAISRVKSFKHNAMASHAARVAFHA
;
A
#
# COMPACT_ATOMS: atom_id res chain seq x y z
N MET A 1 2.17 -14.48 10.21
CA MET A 1 3.37 -13.62 10.14
C MET A 1 3.27 -12.56 9.04
N GLN A 2 3.13 -12.89 7.75
CA GLN A 2 2.99 -11.84 6.70
C GLN A 2 1.63 -11.12 6.72
N ASP A 3 0.55 -11.84 7.03
CA ASP A 3 -0.78 -11.23 7.18
C ASP A 3 -0.83 -10.22 8.34
N ASP A 4 -0.05 -10.46 9.40
CA ASP A 4 0.05 -9.57 10.56
C ASP A 4 0.69 -8.23 10.17
N ILE A 5 1.74 -8.26 9.34
CA ILE A 5 2.43 -7.05 8.88
C ILE A 5 1.55 -6.24 7.93
N VAL A 6 0.79 -6.89 7.04
CA VAL A 6 -0.18 -6.20 6.17
C VAL A 6 -1.25 -5.51 7.03
N GLY A 7 -1.77 -6.21 8.03
CA GLY A 7 -2.75 -5.66 8.97
C GLY A 7 -2.24 -4.42 9.69
N GLU A 8 -1.02 -4.48 10.24
CA GLU A 8 -0.35 -3.34 10.88
C GLU A 8 -0.24 -2.13 9.95
N CYS A 9 0.27 -2.32 8.72
CA CYS A 9 0.42 -1.25 7.76
C CYS A 9 -0.93 -0.64 7.35
N VAL A 10 -1.97 -1.47 7.18
CA VAL A 10 -3.34 -0.99 6.90
C VAL A 10 -3.84 -0.12 8.05
N ILE A 11 -3.63 -0.52 9.30
CA ILE A 11 -4.02 0.27 10.48
C ILE A 11 -3.29 1.60 10.51
N GLN A 12 -1.98 1.62 10.25
CA GLN A 12 -1.20 2.87 10.23
C GLN A 12 -1.69 3.83 9.13
N ILE A 13 -1.94 3.33 7.92
CA ILE A 13 -2.49 4.14 6.83
C ILE A 13 -3.87 4.68 7.16
N LYS A 14 -4.74 3.88 7.79
CA LYS A 14 -6.05 4.32 8.28
C LYS A 14 -5.93 5.42 9.33
N ARG A 15 -4.96 5.33 10.24
CA ARG A 15 -4.71 6.39 11.24
C ARG A 15 -4.31 7.70 10.55
N LEU A 16 -3.42 7.65 9.57
CA LEU A 16 -3.03 8.83 8.79
C LEU A 16 -4.21 9.44 8.02
N ALA A 17 -5.07 8.61 7.42
CA ALA A 17 -6.30 9.08 6.78
C ALA A 17 -7.25 9.77 7.77
N GLY A 18 -7.37 9.23 8.99
CA GLY A 18 -8.14 9.86 10.07
C GLY A 18 -7.55 11.19 10.51
N MET A 19 -6.22 11.31 10.61
CA MET A 19 -5.55 12.58 10.94
C MET A 19 -5.77 13.63 9.85
N TYR A 20 -5.64 13.25 8.58
CA TYR A 20 -5.95 14.13 7.45
C TYR A 20 -7.41 14.61 7.46
N GLN A 21 -8.34 13.69 7.75
CA GLN A 21 -9.75 14.03 7.92
C GLN A 21 -9.95 15.10 9.01
N MET A 22 -9.22 14.99 10.13
CA MET A 22 -9.33 15.92 11.26
C MET A 22 -8.64 17.27 11.05
N GLY A 23 -7.88 17.45 9.96
CA GLY A 23 -7.31 18.76 9.59
C GLY A 23 -5.81 18.77 9.29
N ASP A 24 -5.12 17.63 9.39
CA ASP A 24 -3.69 17.56 9.07
C ASP A 24 -3.40 17.86 7.59
N GLY A 25 -2.13 18.12 7.26
CA GLY A 25 -1.72 18.42 5.89
C GLY A 25 -1.80 17.20 4.97
N TYR A 26 -2.42 17.35 3.80
CA TYR A 26 -2.49 16.26 2.81
C TYR A 26 -1.10 15.82 2.32
N GLN A 27 -0.21 16.78 2.08
CA GLN A 27 1.14 16.47 1.59
C GLN A 27 1.97 15.67 2.61
N GLN A 28 1.89 16.06 3.89
CA GLN A 28 2.51 15.33 5.00
C GLN A 28 1.93 13.91 5.12
N THR A 29 0.61 13.78 4.97
CA THR A 29 -0.09 12.48 4.96
C THR A 29 0.44 11.58 3.85
N LYS A 30 0.61 12.11 2.62
CA LYS A 30 1.15 11.34 1.49
C LYS A 30 2.59 10.88 1.74
N GLU A 31 3.43 11.75 2.27
CA GLU A 31 4.82 11.44 2.61
C GLU A 31 4.89 10.32 3.66
N ALA A 32 4.10 10.42 4.73
CA ALA A 32 4.02 9.39 5.76
C ALA A 32 3.51 8.05 5.20
N ILE A 33 2.48 8.06 4.33
CA ILE A 33 2.00 6.86 3.64
C ILE A 33 3.12 6.24 2.79
N ASN A 34 3.89 7.04 2.04
CA ASN A 34 4.99 6.52 1.23
C ASN A 34 6.07 5.88 2.09
N SER A 35 6.43 6.51 3.22
CA SER A 35 7.42 5.96 4.15
C SER A 35 6.99 4.60 4.71
N ILE A 36 5.72 4.45 5.11
CA ILE A 36 5.17 3.16 5.57
C ILE A 36 5.26 2.10 4.46
N LEU A 37 4.85 2.45 3.23
CA LEU A 37 4.86 1.51 2.12
C LEU A 37 6.28 1.11 1.68
N LEU A 38 7.24 2.03 1.78
CA LEU A 38 8.65 1.76 1.51
C LEU A 38 9.26 0.84 2.56
N ASP A 39 9.04 1.10 3.85
CA ASP A 39 9.48 0.22 4.94
C ASP A 39 8.88 -1.18 4.78
N PHE A 40 7.57 -1.25 4.54
CA PHE A 40 6.88 -2.50 4.26
C PHE A 40 7.53 -3.24 3.09
N ASN A 41 7.78 -2.55 1.96
CA ASN A 41 8.43 -3.16 0.80
C ASN A 41 9.83 -3.71 1.11
N HIS A 42 10.61 -3.04 1.96
CA HIS A 42 11.95 -3.52 2.36
C HIS A 42 11.88 -4.75 3.26
N ARG A 43 10.82 -4.88 4.06
CA ARG A 43 10.57 -6.02 4.95
C ARG A 43 10.02 -7.25 4.22
N LEU A 44 9.52 -7.09 3.00
CA LEU A 44 9.02 -8.22 2.21
C LEU A 44 10.15 -9.15 1.74
N GLU A 45 9.83 -10.44 1.68
CA GLU A 45 10.71 -11.48 1.16
C GLU A 45 11.08 -11.24 -0.30
N ARG A 46 12.20 -11.83 -0.75
CA ARG A 46 12.71 -11.68 -2.12
C ARG A 46 11.88 -12.42 -3.17
N ASP A 47 11.06 -13.39 -2.75
CA ASP A 47 10.24 -14.16 -3.67
C ASP A 47 9.18 -13.27 -4.32
N VAL A 48 9.15 -13.28 -5.66
CA VAL A 48 8.27 -12.40 -6.43
C VAL A 48 6.82 -12.80 -6.26
N PHE A 49 6.50 -14.09 -6.28
CA PHE A 49 5.13 -14.57 -6.20
C PHE A 49 4.53 -14.18 -4.85
N VAL A 50 5.29 -14.38 -3.77
CA VAL A 50 4.94 -13.93 -2.42
C VAL A 50 4.70 -12.42 -2.39
N ARG A 51 5.61 -11.59 -2.94
CA ARG A 51 5.43 -10.13 -2.98
C ARG A 51 4.17 -9.72 -3.72
N VAL A 52 3.89 -10.32 -4.89
CA VAL A 52 2.71 -10.00 -5.70
C VAL A 52 1.42 -10.38 -4.98
N MET A 53 1.41 -11.53 -4.31
CA MET A 53 0.28 -11.99 -3.48
C MET A 53 0.04 -11.04 -2.30
N VAL A 54 1.09 -10.72 -1.54
CA VAL A 54 1.01 -9.84 -0.37
C VAL A 54 0.54 -8.44 -0.74
N TRP A 55 1.06 -7.84 -1.83
CA TRP A 55 0.56 -6.58 -2.34
C TRP A 55 -0.89 -6.65 -2.84
N GLY A 56 -1.32 -7.81 -3.34
CA GLY A 56 -2.71 -8.10 -3.69
C GLY A 56 -3.63 -8.05 -2.46
N THR A 57 -3.24 -8.73 -1.38
CA THR A 57 -3.97 -8.72 -0.10
C THR A 57 -4.05 -7.31 0.49
N PHE A 58 -2.92 -6.58 0.52
CA PHE A 58 -2.89 -5.19 0.99
C PHE A 58 -3.85 -4.31 0.18
N HIS A 59 -3.81 -4.41 -1.15
CA HIS A 59 -4.72 -3.66 -2.02
C HIS A 59 -6.20 -3.95 -1.71
N ALA A 60 -6.57 -5.22 -1.51
CA ALA A 60 -7.94 -5.61 -1.15
C ALA A 60 -8.35 -5.02 0.21
N SER A 61 -7.48 -5.11 1.23
CA SER A 61 -7.74 -4.57 2.56
C SER A 61 -7.96 -3.05 2.57
N LEU A 62 -7.19 -2.30 1.78
CA LEU A 62 -7.41 -0.85 1.64
C LEU A 62 -8.69 -0.55 0.87
N LYS A 63 -9.03 -1.30 -0.18
CA LYS A 63 -10.31 -1.13 -0.89
C LYS A 63 -11.52 -1.32 0.03
N ASN A 64 -11.45 -2.27 0.97
CA ASN A 64 -12.50 -2.49 1.97
C ASN A 64 -12.68 -1.29 2.93
N SER A 65 -11.76 -0.33 2.91
CA SER A 65 -11.81 0.89 3.73
C SER A 65 -12.49 2.07 3.01
N LEU A 66 -12.89 1.89 1.76
CA LEU A 66 -13.65 2.87 0.96
C LEU A 66 -15.15 2.59 1.10
N ILE A 67 -15.75 3.05 2.19
CA ILE A 67 -17.20 3.02 2.39
C ILE A 67 -17.86 4.26 1.75
N ILE A 68 -19.09 4.12 1.24
CA ILE A 68 -19.80 5.16 0.47
C ILE A 68 -19.98 6.46 1.28
N SER A 69 -20.18 6.34 2.59
CA SER A 69 -20.41 7.46 3.51
C SER A 69 -19.14 7.97 4.20
N ALA A 70 -17.95 7.53 3.78
CA ALA A 70 -16.70 8.03 4.34
C ALA A 70 -16.48 9.50 3.98
N ASP A 71 -15.77 10.20 4.85
CA ASP A 71 -15.34 11.57 4.61
C ASP A 71 -14.52 11.68 3.30
N PRO A 72 -14.72 12.73 2.47
CA PRO A 72 -13.97 12.89 1.24
C PRO A 72 -12.45 12.90 1.42
N ARG A 73 -11.93 13.48 2.51
CA ARG A 73 -10.49 13.50 2.84
C ARG A 73 -9.99 12.11 3.18
N TRP A 74 -10.76 11.34 3.96
CA TRP A 74 -10.47 9.93 4.20
C TRP A 74 -10.37 9.15 2.89
N ILE A 75 -11.38 9.30 2.02
CA ILE A 75 -11.44 8.64 0.71
C ILE A 75 -10.22 9.01 -0.12
N GLU A 76 -9.83 10.29 -0.14
CA GLU A 76 -8.67 10.78 -0.88
C GLU A 76 -7.36 10.13 -0.40
N ALA A 77 -7.09 10.12 0.91
CA ALA A 77 -5.90 9.49 1.47
C ALA A 77 -5.84 7.97 1.22
N ILE A 78 -6.97 7.27 1.40
CA ILE A 78 -7.03 5.82 1.13
C ILE A 78 -6.85 5.53 -0.37
N ARG A 79 -7.43 6.34 -1.27
CA ARG A 79 -7.22 6.21 -2.72
C ARG A 79 -5.77 6.44 -3.11
N TYR A 80 -5.11 7.42 -2.48
CA TYR A 80 -3.68 7.63 -2.68
C TYR A 80 -2.87 6.39 -2.29
N ALA A 81 -3.10 5.83 -1.10
CA ALA A 81 -2.44 4.61 -0.66
C ALA A 81 -2.67 3.42 -1.61
N ILE A 82 -3.92 3.21 -2.06
CA ILE A 82 -4.29 2.18 -3.05
C ILE A 82 -3.49 2.34 -4.34
N SER A 83 -3.36 3.57 -4.85
CA SER A 83 -2.59 3.86 -6.06
C SER A 83 -1.13 3.46 -5.89
N ARG A 84 -0.51 3.80 -4.76
CA ARG A 84 0.89 3.44 -4.46
C ARG A 84 1.08 1.93 -4.34
N VAL A 85 0.19 1.23 -3.62
CA VAL A 85 0.21 -0.24 -3.52
C VAL A 85 0.12 -0.89 -4.90
N LYS A 86 -0.75 -0.39 -5.79
CA LYS A 86 -0.81 -0.86 -7.17
C LYS A 86 0.53 -0.67 -7.88
N SER A 87 1.17 0.50 -7.75
CA SER A 87 2.48 0.75 -8.37
C SER A 87 3.54 -0.24 -7.87
N PHE A 88 3.62 -0.52 -6.56
CA PHE A 88 4.56 -1.49 -6.01
C PHE A 88 4.31 -2.90 -6.55
N LYS A 89 3.04 -3.33 -6.64
CA LYS A 89 2.69 -4.62 -7.24
C LYS A 89 3.16 -4.74 -8.69
N HIS A 90 2.88 -3.73 -9.52
CA HIS A 90 3.30 -3.72 -10.93
C HIS A 90 4.82 -3.73 -11.07
N ASN A 91 5.54 -2.97 -10.23
CA ASN A 91 7.00 -2.94 -10.26
C ASN A 91 7.62 -4.30 -9.89
N ALA A 92 7.03 -5.02 -8.92
CA ALA A 92 7.46 -6.37 -8.57
C ALA A 92 7.27 -7.34 -9.74
N MET A 93 6.13 -7.26 -10.44
CA MET A 93 5.86 -8.07 -11.64
C MET A 93 6.81 -7.75 -12.79
N ALA A 94 7.03 -6.46 -13.08
CA ALA A 94 7.92 -6.03 -14.17
C ALA A 94 9.38 -6.44 -13.93
N SER A 95 9.87 -6.31 -12.69
CA SER A 95 11.21 -6.73 -12.30
C SER A 95 11.41 -8.24 -12.50
N HIS A 96 10.39 -9.03 -12.23
CA HIS A 96 10.43 -10.47 -12.48
C HIS A 96 10.42 -10.82 -13.96
N ALA A 97 9.54 -10.18 -14.74
CA ALA A 97 9.47 -10.39 -16.18
C ALA A 97 10.80 -10.06 -16.86
N ALA A 98 11.44 -8.96 -16.49
CA ALA A 98 12.78 -8.59 -16.98
C ALA A 98 13.84 -9.62 -16.61
N ARG A 99 13.81 -10.16 -15.37
CA ARG A 99 14.75 -11.20 -14.93
C ARG A 99 14.57 -12.51 -15.72
N VAL A 100 13.34 -12.94 -15.97
CA VAL A 100 13.06 -14.14 -16.76
C VAL A 100 13.54 -13.95 -18.20
N ALA A 101 13.28 -12.80 -18.81
CA ALA A 101 13.72 -12.49 -20.17
C ALA A 101 15.25 -12.44 -20.33
N PHE A 102 16.00 -12.06 -19.29
CA PHE A 102 17.47 -12.04 -19.31
C PHE A 102 18.11 -13.42 -19.13
N HIS A 103 17.37 -14.39 -18.59
CA HIS A 103 17.83 -15.76 -18.36
C HIS A 103 17.24 -16.80 -19.33
N ALA A 104 16.44 -16.36 -20.31
CA ALA A 104 15.89 -17.18 -21.39
C ALA A 104 16.77 -17.05 -22.65
#